data_AF-A0A6J4MQZ2-F1
#
_entry.id   AF-A0A6J4MQZ2-F1
#
_cell.length_a   1.000
_cell.length_b   1.000
_cell.length_c   1.000
_cell.angle_alpha   90.00
_cell.angle_beta   90.00
_cell.angle_gamma   90.00
#
_symmetry.space_group_name_H-M   'P 1'
#
loop_
_entity.id
_entity.type
_entity.pdbx_description
1 polymer ?
#
loop_
_entity_poly.entity_id
_entity_poly.type
_entity_poly.pdbx_seq_one_letter_code
_entity_poly.pdbx_strand_id
1 'polypeptide(L)'
;MPGPVPLSQTDFGNLKGVNVADGVLATDVAAFGQVGAARSAAITTANAYTDSQLAGLQSGQTPKGAVRAAVGTNVTIASPGAALDGVTAVNGDVFLLAGQTSGAQNGPYVFNGASSAMTRAANWDAQAEAVLGSYWIVREGTNADTFALLTNDAFTLGTTTATFKYVGITQASQTLGYSGTSPVVAAGGTWTITHNLGTDKIIVQFRRVSTGRYVTCEVGGATSTQVQAYPDVALAAGEIEALVGRVA
;
A
#
# COMPACT_ATOMS: atom_id res chain seq x y z
N MET A 1 54.84 -30.09 -40.30
CA MET A 1 54.00 -29.53 -39.21
C MET A 1 52.58 -29.44 -39.73
N PRO A 2 51.56 -29.88 -38.97
CA PRO A 2 50.18 -29.72 -39.42
C PRO A 2 49.90 -28.23 -39.55
N GLY A 3 49.38 -27.80 -40.71
CA GLY A 3 49.08 -26.40 -40.97
C GLY A 3 47.95 -25.86 -40.07
N PRO A 4 47.79 -24.53 -40.00
CA PRO A 4 46.75 -23.92 -39.17
C PRO A 4 45.37 -24.44 -39.58
N VAL A 5 44.66 -25.00 -38.60
CA VAL A 5 43.34 -25.59 -38.77
C VAL A 5 42.33 -24.46 -38.99
N PRO A 6 41.42 -24.53 -39.99
CA PRO A 6 40.42 -23.50 -40.23
C PRO A 6 39.58 -23.24 -38.96
N LEU A 7 39.27 -21.97 -38.70
CA LEU A 7 38.49 -21.49 -37.54
C LEU A 7 37.09 -22.13 -37.40
N SER A 8 36.63 -22.85 -38.42
CA SER A 8 35.38 -23.64 -38.42
C SER A 8 35.42 -24.87 -37.50
N GLN A 9 36.52 -25.11 -36.77
CA GLN A 9 36.67 -26.26 -35.88
C GLN A 9 36.92 -25.90 -34.41
N THR A 10 36.60 -24.67 -33.99
CA THR A 10 36.51 -24.36 -32.56
C THR A 10 35.14 -24.81 -32.06
N ASP A 11 35.07 -25.96 -31.40
CA ASP A 11 33.84 -26.48 -30.80
C ASP A 11 33.45 -25.60 -29.59
N PHE A 12 32.36 -24.84 -29.73
CA PHE A 12 31.80 -23.99 -28.66
C PHE A 12 30.82 -24.75 -27.74
N GLY A 13 30.78 -26.08 -27.83
CA GLY A 13 29.84 -26.90 -27.07
C GLY A 13 28.38 -26.54 -27.39
N ASN A 14 27.53 -26.46 -26.36
CA ASN A 14 26.09 -26.23 -26.54
C ASN A 14 25.70 -24.77 -26.85
N LEU A 15 26.66 -23.85 -26.94
CA LEU A 15 26.41 -22.44 -27.21
C LEU A 15 26.82 -22.12 -28.66
N LYS A 16 25.86 -21.76 -29.51
CA LYS A 16 26.14 -21.36 -30.90
C LYS A 16 26.52 -19.88 -30.94
N GLY A 17 27.78 -19.59 -31.30
CA GLY A 17 28.21 -18.23 -31.68
C GLY A 17 27.49 -17.77 -32.95
N VAL A 18 27.05 -16.51 -32.97
CA VAL A 18 26.41 -15.89 -34.13
C VAL A 18 27.45 -15.71 -35.24
N ASN A 19 27.34 -16.47 -36.32
CA ASN A 19 28.14 -16.21 -37.52
C ASN A 19 27.40 -15.17 -38.36
N VAL A 20 27.83 -13.90 -38.31
CA VAL A 20 27.21 -12.78 -39.06
C VAL A 20 27.63 -12.78 -40.54
N ALA A 21 27.72 -13.96 -41.18
CA ALA A 21 28.21 -14.10 -42.55
C ALA A 21 27.10 -14.31 -43.58
N ASP A 22 25.92 -14.85 -43.23
CA ASP A 22 24.79 -14.98 -44.14
C ASP A 22 23.46 -14.93 -43.38
N GLY A 23 22.74 -13.81 -43.49
CA GLY A 23 21.42 -13.61 -42.88
C GLY A 23 20.29 -14.46 -43.49
N VAL A 24 20.56 -15.72 -43.80
CA VAL A 24 19.68 -16.69 -44.50
C VAL A 24 19.65 -18.05 -43.78
N LEU A 25 20.51 -18.32 -42.79
CA LEU A 25 20.47 -19.60 -42.09
C LEU A 25 19.31 -19.65 -41.08
N ALA A 26 18.52 -20.74 -41.14
CA ALA A 26 17.34 -20.98 -40.30
C ALA A 26 17.61 -20.85 -38.78
N THR A 27 18.88 -20.97 -38.37
CA THR A 27 19.34 -20.79 -37.00
C THR A 27 19.27 -19.35 -36.50
N ASP A 28 19.48 -18.35 -37.36
CA ASP A 28 19.44 -16.93 -36.98
C ASP A 28 18.00 -16.45 -36.84
N VAL A 29 17.13 -16.90 -37.75
CA VAL A 29 15.68 -16.72 -37.66
C VAL A 29 15.14 -17.37 -36.38
N ALA A 30 15.62 -18.56 -36.03
CA ALA A 30 15.26 -19.25 -34.80
C ALA A 30 15.77 -18.53 -33.54
N ALA A 31 16.97 -17.94 -33.55
CA ALA A 31 17.52 -17.20 -32.42
C ALA A 31 16.79 -15.87 -32.21
N PHE A 32 16.52 -15.10 -33.28
CA PHE A 32 15.71 -13.88 -33.21
C PHE A 32 14.27 -14.19 -32.74
N GLY A 33 13.69 -15.30 -33.23
CA GLY A 33 12.39 -15.79 -32.76
C GLY A 33 12.39 -16.15 -31.27
N GLN A 34 13.43 -16.80 -30.78
CA GLN A 34 13.59 -17.13 -29.35
C GLN A 34 13.77 -15.88 -28.48
N VAL A 35 14.61 -14.92 -28.90
CA VAL A 35 14.78 -13.64 -28.18
C VAL A 35 13.47 -12.83 -28.20
N GLY A 36 12.76 -12.81 -29.33
CA GLY A 36 11.45 -12.18 -29.46
C GLY A 36 10.40 -12.83 -28.56
N ALA A 37 10.39 -14.17 -28.46
CA ALA A 37 9.52 -14.92 -27.58
C ALA A 37 9.85 -14.68 -26.09
N ALA A 38 11.13 -14.70 -25.73
CA ALA A 38 11.59 -14.41 -24.36
C ALA A 38 11.24 -12.97 -23.94
N ARG A 39 11.45 -11.98 -24.83
CA ARG A 39 11.04 -10.59 -24.61
C ARG A 39 9.53 -10.46 -24.45
N SER A 40 8.75 -11.11 -25.32
CA SER A 40 7.28 -11.06 -25.27
C SER A 40 6.73 -11.74 -24.01
N ALA A 41 7.34 -12.84 -23.57
CA ALA A 41 7.00 -13.51 -22.32
C ALA A 41 7.32 -12.61 -21.11
N ALA A 42 8.50 -11.99 -21.07
CA ALA A 42 8.89 -11.08 -20.00
C ALA A 42 7.94 -9.86 -19.90
N ILE A 43 7.54 -9.27 -21.03
CA ILE A 43 6.59 -8.15 -21.08
C ILE A 43 5.20 -8.60 -20.58
N THR A 44 4.72 -9.76 -21.03
CA THR A 44 3.42 -10.31 -20.60
C THR A 44 3.40 -10.53 -19.08
N THR A 45 4.47 -11.09 -18.50
CA THR A 45 4.57 -11.29 -17.05
C THR A 45 4.61 -9.97 -16.28
N ALA A 46 5.36 -8.98 -16.76
CA ALA A 46 5.45 -7.66 -16.12
C ALA A 46 4.09 -6.91 -16.16
N ASN A 47 3.38 -6.99 -17.28
CA ASN A 47 2.04 -6.42 -17.41
C ASN A 47 1.05 -7.12 -16.47
N ALA A 48 1.04 -8.46 -16.45
CA ALA A 48 0.16 -9.22 -15.56
C ALA A 48 0.40 -8.91 -14.07
N TYR A 49 1.66 -8.71 -13.66
CA TYR A 49 1.99 -8.26 -12.30
C TYR A 49 1.43 -6.86 -12.03
N THR A 50 1.65 -5.92 -12.94
CA THR A 50 1.16 -4.53 -12.82
C THR A 50 -0.37 -4.48 -12.77
N ASP A 51 -1.04 -5.23 -13.64
CA ASP A 51 -2.49 -5.33 -13.69
C ASP A 51 -3.05 -5.98 -12.42
N SER A 52 -2.36 -6.97 -11.85
CA SER A 52 -2.74 -7.58 -10.58
C SER A 52 -2.58 -6.61 -9.40
N GLN A 53 -1.50 -5.82 -9.35
CA GLN A 53 -1.32 -4.79 -8.33
C GLN A 53 -2.40 -3.69 -8.47
N LEU A 54 -2.69 -3.26 -9.70
CA LEU A 54 -3.72 -2.25 -9.98
C LEU A 54 -5.12 -2.77 -9.63
N ALA A 55 -5.45 -4.01 -10.00
CA ALA A 55 -6.71 -4.65 -9.65
C ALA A 55 -6.87 -4.80 -8.12
N GLY A 56 -5.79 -5.11 -7.39
CA GLY A 56 -5.81 -5.16 -5.92
C GLY A 56 -6.00 -3.79 -5.26
N LEU A 57 -5.46 -2.72 -5.85
CA LEU A 57 -5.69 -1.34 -5.41
C LEU A 57 -7.10 -0.83 -5.74
N GLN A 58 -7.67 -1.28 -6.86
CA GLN A 58 -8.97 -0.83 -7.38
C GLN A 58 -10.15 -1.69 -6.92
N SER A 59 -9.92 -2.90 -6.41
CA SER A 59 -11.03 -3.81 -6.07
C SER A 59 -11.92 -3.21 -4.99
N GLY A 60 -13.13 -2.80 -5.38
CA GLY A 60 -14.17 -2.32 -4.48
C GLY A 60 -14.04 -0.87 -4.02
N GLN A 61 -13.23 -0.01 -4.67
CA GLN A 61 -13.19 1.43 -4.38
C GLN A 61 -13.45 2.26 -5.64
N THR A 62 -14.52 3.07 -5.62
CA THR A 62 -14.92 3.92 -6.74
C THR A 62 -14.69 5.39 -6.38
N PRO A 63 -13.68 6.07 -6.96
CA PRO A 63 -13.48 7.49 -6.71
C PRO A 63 -14.65 8.32 -7.24
N LYS A 64 -15.17 9.21 -6.38
CA LYS A 64 -16.24 10.17 -6.72
C LYS A 64 -15.77 11.62 -6.66
N GLY A 65 -14.47 11.85 -6.51
CA GLY A 65 -13.87 13.18 -6.44
C GLY A 65 -13.76 13.68 -5.00
N ALA A 66 -14.11 14.94 -4.77
CA ALA A 66 -13.95 15.58 -3.47
C ALA A 66 -15.22 16.33 -3.05
N VAL A 67 -15.41 16.41 -1.73
CA VAL A 67 -16.41 17.27 -1.09
C VAL A 67 -15.69 18.34 -0.29
N ARG A 68 -16.35 19.49 -0.15
CA ARG A 68 -15.86 20.63 0.61
C ARG A 68 -15.73 20.26 2.09
N ALA A 69 -16.82 19.77 2.69
CA ALA A 69 -16.82 19.23 4.04
C ALA A 69 -17.85 18.10 4.16
N ALA A 70 -17.72 17.30 5.21
CA ALA A 70 -18.65 16.23 5.55
C ALA A 70 -19.44 16.58 6.82
N VAL A 71 -20.72 16.89 6.63
CA VAL A 71 -21.62 17.41 7.66
C VAL A 71 -22.23 16.24 8.43
N GLY A 72 -21.81 16.07 9.69
CA GLY A 72 -22.28 15.02 10.59
C GLY A 72 -23.60 15.33 11.31
N THR A 73 -24.18 16.51 11.08
CA THR A 73 -25.45 16.95 11.69
C THR A 73 -26.56 17.10 10.66
N ASN A 74 -27.81 17.11 11.11
CA ASN A 74 -28.95 17.32 10.22
C ASN A 74 -28.92 18.73 9.61
N VAL A 75 -29.12 18.80 8.29
CA VAL A 75 -29.18 20.04 7.50
C VAL A 75 -30.54 20.09 6.82
N THR A 76 -31.23 21.22 6.91
CA THR A 76 -32.46 21.44 6.14
C THR A 76 -32.11 21.65 4.67
N ILE A 77 -32.17 20.58 3.85
CA ILE A 77 -31.77 20.59 2.44
C ILE A 77 -32.42 21.73 1.64
N ALA A 78 -33.67 22.08 1.94
CA ALA A 78 -34.40 23.17 1.26
C ALA A 78 -33.84 24.58 1.56
N SER A 79 -33.14 24.75 2.69
CA SER A 79 -32.57 26.02 3.15
C SER A 79 -31.39 25.71 4.10
N PRO A 80 -30.21 25.33 3.56
CA PRO A 80 -29.10 24.79 4.35
C PRO A 80 -28.38 25.81 5.25
N GLY A 81 -28.62 27.11 5.07
CA GLY A 81 -27.87 28.18 5.72
C GLY A 81 -26.53 28.47 5.03
N ALA A 82 -25.80 29.49 5.49
CA ALA A 82 -24.56 29.94 4.82
C ALA A 82 -23.29 29.23 5.30
N ALA A 83 -23.37 28.42 6.36
CA ALA A 83 -22.24 27.70 6.92
C ALA A 83 -22.63 26.25 7.23
N LEU A 84 -21.79 25.31 6.80
CA LEU A 84 -21.98 23.88 6.96
C LEU A 84 -20.69 23.29 7.54
N ASP A 85 -20.80 22.61 8.68
CA ASP A 85 -19.64 22.02 9.39
C ASP A 85 -18.49 23.03 9.65
N GLY A 86 -18.86 24.27 10.00
CA GLY A 86 -17.90 25.35 10.26
C GLY A 86 -17.31 26.02 9.00
N VAL A 87 -17.65 25.53 7.80
CA VAL A 87 -17.19 26.08 6.51
C VAL A 87 -18.23 27.01 5.93
N THR A 88 -17.84 28.22 5.52
CA THR A 88 -18.71 29.14 4.76
C THR A 88 -18.93 28.59 3.35
N ALA A 89 -20.18 28.28 3.01
CA ALA A 89 -20.54 27.63 1.76
C ALA A 89 -20.65 28.65 0.61
N VAL A 90 -20.10 28.28 -0.54
CA VAL A 90 -20.20 29.04 -1.80
C VAL A 90 -21.06 28.27 -2.79
N ASN A 91 -21.83 28.97 -3.62
CA ASN A 91 -22.65 28.35 -4.66
C ASN A 91 -21.79 27.44 -5.56
N GLY A 92 -22.22 26.19 -5.74
CA GLY A 92 -21.48 25.15 -6.47
C GLY A 92 -20.60 24.26 -5.59
N ASP A 93 -20.36 24.60 -4.33
CA ASP A 93 -19.64 23.71 -3.40
C ASP A 93 -20.43 22.40 -3.19
N VAL A 94 -19.71 21.28 -3.12
CA VAL A 94 -20.33 19.98 -2.81
C VAL A 94 -20.08 19.64 -1.35
N PHE A 95 -21.12 19.38 -0.58
CA PHE A 95 -21.04 18.92 0.81
C PHE A 95 -21.55 17.49 0.93
N LEU A 96 -20.86 16.65 1.70
CA LEU A 96 -21.36 15.33 2.06
C LEU A 96 -22.27 15.47 3.28
N LEU A 97 -23.58 15.28 3.10
CA LEU A 97 -24.52 15.24 4.21
C LEU A 97 -24.54 13.81 4.76
N ALA A 98 -23.95 13.59 5.93
CA ALA A 98 -23.80 12.26 6.52
C ALA A 98 -24.66 12.06 7.79
N GLY A 99 -25.27 13.13 8.32
CA GLY A 99 -26.06 13.12 9.55
C GLY A 99 -27.52 13.54 9.40
N GLN A 100 -28.17 13.25 8.27
CA GLN A 100 -29.59 13.58 8.08
C GLN A 100 -30.48 12.75 9.01
N THR A 101 -31.58 13.34 9.49
CA THR A 101 -32.58 12.63 10.30
C THR A 101 -33.22 11.50 9.52
N SER A 102 -33.46 11.69 8.22
CA SER A 102 -33.79 10.60 7.30
C SER A 102 -32.51 10.13 6.62
N GLY A 103 -31.98 8.99 7.05
CA GLY A 103 -30.71 8.47 6.53
C GLY A 103 -30.68 8.22 5.02
N ALA A 104 -31.83 8.03 4.37
CA ALA A 104 -31.95 7.94 2.92
C ALA A 104 -31.59 9.25 2.18
N GLN A 105 -31.58 10.38 2.91
CA GLN A 105 -31.14 11.68 2.41
C GLN A 105 -29.63 11.89 2.59
N ASN A 106 -28.91 10.96 3.24
CA ASN A 106 -27.46 11.05 3.28
C ASN A 106 -26.87 10.94 1.86
N GLY A 107 -25.76 11.63 1.63
CA GLY A 107 -25.05 11.67 0.35
C GLY A 107 -24.47 13.04 0.02
N PRO A 108 -23.77 13.18 -1.11
CA PRO A 108 -23.21 14.45 -1.58
C PRO A 108 -24.28 15.35 -2.21
N TYR A 109 -24.24 16.64 -1.87
CA TYR A 109 -25.15 17.66 -2.37
C TYR A 109 -24.38 18.91 -2.80
N VAL A 110 -24.78 19.49 -3.93
CA VAL A 110 -24.35 20.81 -4.41
C VAL A 110 -25.12 21.88 -3.66
N PHE A 111 -24.39 22.81 -3.07
CA PHE A 111 -24.92 23.99 -2.41
C PHE A 111 -25.33 25.03 -3.45
N ASN A 112 -26.61 25.42 -3.45
CA ASN A 112 -27.16 26.38 -4.43
C ASN A 112 -27.39 27.78 -3.86
N GLY A 113 -27.11 27.98 -2.56
CA GLY A 113 -27.39 29.21 -1.82
C GLY A 113 -27.96 28.92 -0.44
N ALA A 114 -27.80 29.86 0.50
CA ALA A 114 -28.17 29.65 1.90
C ALA A 114 -29.68 29.39 2.13
N SER A 115 -30.52 29.95 1.27
CA SER A 115 -31.98 29.79 1.30
C SER A 115 -32.51 29.09 0.05
N SER A 116 -31.64 28.38 -0.67
CA SER A 116 -31.99 27.63 -1.89
C SER A 116 -31.80 26.15 -1.63
N ALA A 117 -32.71 25.34 -2.16
CA ALA A 117 -32.61 23.90 -2.00
C ALA A 117 -31.31 23.37 -2.60
N MET A 118 -30.57 22.57 -1.81
CA MET A 118 -29.43 21.84 -2.33
C MET A 118 -29.88 20.75 -3.30
N THR A 119 -29.08 20.46 -4.30
CA THR A 119 -29.33 19.40 -5.29
C THR A 119 -28.34 18.27 -5.08
N ARG A 120 -28.77 17.01 -5.24
CA ARG A 120 -27.86 15.87 -5.16
C ARG A 120 -26.74 16.01 -6.19
N ALA A 121 -25.51 15.61 -5.86
CA ALA A 121 -24.38 15.76 -6.77
C ALA A 121 -24.52 14.82 -7.98
N ALA A 122 -24.24 15.34 -9.18
CA ALA A 122 -24.45 14.66 -10.47
C ALA A 122 -23.59 13.41 -10.73
N ASN A 123 -22.71 13.05 -9.79
CA ASN A 123 -21.88 11.84 -9.85
C ASN A 123 -22.33 10.78 -8.82
N TRP A 124 -23.46 11.04 -8.17
CA TRP A 124 -24.12 10.20 -7.18
C TRP A 124 -25.62 10.52 -7.09
N ASP A 125 -26.28 10.74 -8.23
CA ASP A 125 -27.73 11.02 -8.30
C ASP A 125 -28.53 9.88 -8.95
N ALA A 126 -27.85 8.91 -9.55
CA ALA A 126 -28.43 7.69 -10.07
C ALA A 126 -27.92 6.44 -9.34
N GLN A 127 -28.76 5.40 -9.24
CA GLN A 127 -28.39 4.12 -8.60
C GLN A 127 -27.14 3.48 -9.24
N ALA A 128 -26.98 3.60 -10.56
CA ALA A 128 -25.82 3.06 -11.28
C ALA A 128 -24.50 3.73 -10.85
N GLU A 129 -24.58 4.95 -10.32
CA GLU A 129 -23.43 5.69 -9.81
C GLU A 129 -23.24 5.42 -8.31
N ALA A 130 -24.33 5.24 -7.57
CA ALA A 130 -24.32 5.05 -6.12
C ALA A 130 -23.93 3.62 -5.71
N VAL A 131 -22.73 3.21 -6.11
CA VAL A 131 -22.19 1.87 -5.88
C VAL A 131 -21.42 1.79 -4.56
N LEU A 132 -21.36 0.60 -3.98
CA LEU A 132 -20.54 0.32 -2.81
C LEU A 132 -19.07 0.62 -3.08
N GLY A 133 -18.37 1.12 -2.05
CA GLY A 133 -16.99 1.55 -2.20
C GLY A 133 -16.82 2.92 -2.85
N SER A 134 -17.92 3.62 -3.18
CA SER A 134 -17.88 5.04 -3.56
C SER A 134 -17.19 5.84 -2.46
N TYR A 135 -16.21 6.68 -2.83
CA TYR A 135 -15.53 7.53 -1.86
C TYR A 135 -15.26 8.94 -2.35
N TRP A 136 -15.18 9.87 -1.39
CA TRP A 136 -14.82 11.27 -1.61
C TRP A 136 -13.66 11.67 -0.71
N ILE A 137 -12.81 12.55 -1.21
CA ILE A 137 -11.84 13.27 -0.37
C ILE A 137 -12.58 14.41 0.34
N VAL A 138 -12.47 14.48 1.67
CA VAL A 138 -13.02 15.56 2.47
C VAL A 138 -11.94 16.62 2.69
N ARG A 139 -12.19 17.86 2.26
CA ARG A 139 -11.16 18.91 2.24
C ARG A 139 -11.09 19.75 3.52
N GLU A 140 -12.24 20.05 4.11
CA GLU A 140 -12.38 20.99 5.23
C GLU A 140 -13.41 20.47 6.24
N GLY A 141 -13.52 21.18 7.36
CA GLY A 141 -14.46 20.86 8.44
C GLY A 141 -13.93 19.82 9.43
N THR A 142 -14.85 19.19 10.15
CA THR A 142 -14.55 18.27 11.25
C THR A 142 -13.80 17.02 10.77
N ASN A 143 -14.15 16.51 9.59
CA ASN A 143 -13.56 15.30 9.00
C ASN A 143 -12.56 15.61 7.87
N ALA A 144 -11.90 16.78 7.91
CA ALA A 144 -10.89 17.16 6.93
C ALA A 144 -9.76 16.12 6.79
N ASP A 145 -9.12 16.08 5.62
CA ASP A 145 -7.99 15.20 5.29
C ASP A 145 -8.30 13.70 5.42
N THR A 146 -9.56 13.33 5.24
CA THR A 146 -10.01 11.92 5.23
C THR A 146 -10.68 11.54 3.92
N PHE A 147 -10.73 10.23 3.66
CA PHE A 147 -11.63 9.64 2.66
C PHE A 147 -12.94 9.27 3.33
N ALA A 148 -14.06 9.78 2.83
CA ALA A 148 -15.39 9.33 3.21
C ALA A 148 -15.79 8.15 2.31
N LEU A 149 -15.74 6.93 2.82
CA LEU A 149 -16.02 5.69 2.09
C LEU A 149 -17.43 5.17 2.40
N LEU A 150 -18.22 4.86 1.37
CA LEU A 150 -19.52 4.19 1.52
C LEU A 150 -19.32 2.70 1.83
N THR A 151 -19.66 2.27 3.04
CA THR A 151 -19.36 0.91 3.56
C THR A 151 -20.60 0.06 3.85
N ASN A 152 -21.74 0.36 3.24
CA ASN A 152 -22.94 -0.48 3.37
C ASN A 152 -22.69 -1.89 2.81
N ASP A 153 -23.35 -2.91 3.37
CA ASP A 153 -23.34 -4.28 2.80
C ASP A 153 -24.19 -4.37 1.52
N ALA A 154 -25.29 -3.62 1.49
CA ALA A 154 -26.16 -3.42 0.34
C ALA A 154 -26.71 -1.98 0.37
N PHE A 155 -26.87 -1.35 -0.79
CA PHE A 155 -27.28 0.04 -0.88
C PHE A 155 -28.23 0.32 -2.06
N THR A 156 -29.37 0.93 -1.74
CA THR A 156 -30.32 1.48 -2.71
C THR A 156 -30.51 2.98 -2.44
N LEU A 157 -30.19 3.82 -3.42
CA LEU A 157 -30.27 5.27 -3.35
C LEU A 157 -31.71 5.72 -3.04
N GLY A 158 -31.85 6.64 -2.09
CA GLY A 158 -33.15 7.19 -1.69
C GLY A 158 -33.99 6.30 -0.77
N THR A 159 -33.51 5.09 -0.44
CA THR A 159 -34.21 4.15 0.44
C THR A 159 -33.32 3.73 1.62
N THR A 160 -32.10 3.29 1.33
CA THR A 160 -31.16 2.82 2.36
C THR A 160 -30.45 4.00 3.01
N THR A 161 -30.20 3.92 4.31
CA THR A 161 -29.32 4.88 4.99
C THR A 161 -27.88 4.72 4.48
N ALA A 162 -27.35 5.75 3.82
CA ALA A 162 -25.95 5.76 3.40
C ALA A 162 -25.05 5.93 4.64
N THR A 163 -24.15 4.97 4.84
CA THR A 163 -23.21 4.94 5.97
C THR A 163 -21.79 5.18 5.46
N PHE A 164 -21.16 6.24 5.96
CA PHE A 164 -19.81 6.63 5.55
C PHE A 164 -18.80 6.37 6.67
N LYS A 165 -17.72 5.68 6.33
CA LYS A 165 -16.55 5.55 7.19
C LYS A 165 -15.51 6.58 6.77
N TYR A 166 -15.04 7.38 7.72
CA TYR A 166 -13.93 8.30 7.48
C TYR A 166 -12.61 7.56 7.72
N VAL A 167 -11.81 7.49 6.67
CA VAL A 167 -10.50 6.84 6.67
C VAL A 167 -9.46 7.93 6.51
N GLY A 168 -8.73 8.23 7.59
CA GLY A 168 -7.58 9.13 7.52
C GLY A 168 -6.42 8.49 6.77
N ILE A 169 -5.58 9.33 6.17
CA ILE A 169 -4.31 8.90 5.59
C ILE A 169 -3.26 8.84 6.71
N THR A 170 -3.39 7.87 7.61
CA THR A 170 -2.24 7.52 8.44
C THR A 170 -1.30 6.76 7.53
N GLN A 171 -0.18 7.35 7.10
CA GLN A 171 0.94 6.54 6.62
C GLN A 171 1.13 5.47 7.69
N ALA A 172 0.95 4.19 7.34
CA ALA A 172 1.35 3.13 8.24
C ALA A 172 2.81 3.47 8.60
N SER A 173 3.06 3.84 9.86
CA SER A 173 4.41 3.84 10.38
C SER A 173 4.80 2.38 10.34
N GLN A 174 5.36 1.98 9.21
CA GLN A 174 5.95 0.69 9.06
C GLN A 174 7.12 0.73 10.03
N THR A 175 6.97 0.13 11.21
CA THR A 175 8.05 0.02 12.17
C THR A 175 9.20 -0.67 11.46
N LEU A 176 10.20 0.10 11.01
CA LEU A 176 11.30 -0.40 10.19
C LEU A 176 12.30 -1.18 11.04
N GLY A 177 12.26 -0.96 12.36
CA GLY A 177 13.05 -1.71 13.31
C GLY A 177 12.61 -1.51 14.75
N TYR A 178 13.21 -2.33 15.60
CA TYR A 178 13.04 -2.38 17.03
C TYR A 178 14.43 -2.24 17.68
N SER A 179 14.52 -1.55 18.82
CA SER A 179 15.67 -1.69 19.70
C SER A 179 15.27 -2.03 21.13
N GLY A 180 16.11 -2.82 21.80
CA GLY A 180 15.89 -3.25 23.16
C GLY A 180 17.19 -3.64 23.83
N THR A 181 17.31 -3.38 25.13
CA THR A 181 18.51 -3.72 25.89
C THR A 181 18.43 -5.12 26.50
N SER A 182 19.59 -5.75 26.66
CA SER A 182 19.72 -7.10 27.22
C SER A 182 19.14 -7.18 28.63
N PRO A 183 18.45 -8.27 28.98
CA PRO A 183 18.23 -8.64 30.37
C PRO A 183 19.52 -9.25 30.95
N VAL A 184 19.46 -9.74 32.19
CA VAL A 184 20.51 -10.62 32.71
C VAL A 184 20.42 -11.97 32.00
N VAL A 185 21.50 -12.40 31.36
CA VAL A 185 21.58 -13.68 30.63
C VAL A 185 22.87 -14.39 31.03
N ALA A 186 22.80 -15.67 31.40
CA ALA A 186 24.01 -16.45 31.66
C ALA A 186 24.79 -16.74 30.36
N ALA A 187 26.08 -17.07 30.47
CA ALA A 187 26.85 -17.55 29.32
C ALA A 187 26.21 -18.81 28.73
N GLY A 188 26.01 -18.85 27.42
CA GLY A 188 25.28 -19.91 26.72
C GLY A 188 23.77 -19.93 26.97
N GLY A 189 23.21 -18.90 27.62
CA GLY A 189 21.77 -18.76 27.83
C GLY A 189 21.03 -18.24 26.58
N THR A 190 19.73 -17.97 26.73
CA THR A 190 18.89 -17.44 25.64
C THR A 190 18.28 -16.10 26.02
N TRP A 191 18.42 -15.10 25.14
CA TRP A 191 17.68 -13.85 25.19
C TRP A 191 16.61 -13.81 24.10
N THR A 192 15.34 -13.80 24.50
CA THR A 192 14.22 -13.57 23.58
C THR A 192 13.99 -12.07 23.37
N ILE A 193 14.09 -11.62 22.13
CA ILE A 193 13.87 -10.24 21.71
C ILE A 193 12.51 -10.16 21.01
N THR A 194 11.55 -9.46 21.61
CA THR A 194 10.21 -9.28 21.05
C THR A 194 10.15 -7.99 20.23
N HIS A 195 10.27 -8.12 18.90
CA HIS A 195 10.36 -6.99 17.97
C HIS A 195 9.02 -6.61 17.32
N ASN A 196 8.03 -7.53 17.26
CA ASN A 196 6.69 -7.29 16.68
C ASN A 196 6.70 -6.66 15.27
N LEU A 197 7.70 -6.98 14.44
CA LEU A 197 7.85 -6.37 13.10
C LEU A 197 6.95 -7.01 12.04
N GLY A 198 6.21 -8.07 12.38
CA GLY A 198 5.27 -8.75 11.49
C GLY A 198 5.93 -9.62 10.43
N THR A 199 7.24 -9.88 10.52
CA THR A 199 8.00 -10.68 9.56
C THR A 199 9.19 -11.37 10.25
N ASP A 200 9.56 -12.55 9.75
CA ASP A 200 10.76 -13.30 10.10
C ASP A 200 11.98 -12.95 9.22
N LYS A 201 11.76 -12.19 8.14
CA LYS A 201 12.83 -11.60 7.31
C LYS A 201 13.41 -10.38 8.02
N ILE A 202 14.37 -10.63 8.90
CA ILE A 202 14.98 -9.61 9.76
C ILE A 202 16.50 -9.60 9.64
N ILE A 203 17.10 -8.46 9.96
CA ILE A 203 18.53 -8.31 10.24
C ILE A 203 18.66 -7.92 11.71
N VAL A 204 19.58 -8.58 12.43
CA VAL A 204 19.87 -8.29 13.83
C VAL A 204 21.32 -7.82 13.95
N GLN A 205 21.53 -6.71 14.65
CA GLN A 205 22.85 -6.21 15.02
C GLN A 205 22.88 -5.87 16.50
N PHE A 206 23.98 -6.17 17.17
CA PHE A 206 24.15 -5.86 18.60
C PHE A 206 25.17 -4.76 18.79
N ARG A 207 24.92 -3.89 19.77
CA ARG A 207 25.79 -2.77 20.12
C ARG A 207 25.98 -2.73 21.62
N ARG A 208 27.22 -2.63 22.09
CA ARG A 208 27.48 -2.43 23.53
C ARG A 208 27.10 -1.00 23.92
N VAL A 209 26.18 -0.84 24.88
CA VAL A 209 25.57 0.46 25.22
C VAL A 209 26.61 1.47 25.68
N SER A 210 27.56 1.03 26.51
CA SER A 210 28.57 1.91 27.12
C SER A 210 29.62 2.45 26.14
N THR A 211 29.92 1.72 25.07
CA THR A 211 31.00 2.06 24.12
C THR A 211 30.51 2.38 22.72
N GLY A 212 29.26 2.04 22.43
CA GLY A 212 28.66 2.16 21.13
C GLY A 212 29.26 1.24 20.05
N ARG A 213 30.15 0.31 20.41
CA ARG A 213 30.78 -0.62 19.47
C ARG A 213 29.84 -1.78 19.12
N TYR A 214 29.86 -2.19 17.86
CA TYR A 214 29.13 -3.36 17.41
C TYR A 214 29.79 -4.64 17.91
N VAL A 215 28.95 -5.58 18.29
CA VAL A 215 29.35 -6.91 18.76
C VAL A 215 28.56 -7.97 18.02
N THR A 216 29.11 -9.17 17.93
CA THR A 216 28.45 -10.32 17.32
C THR A 216 27.86 -11.20 18.41
N CYS A 217 26.67 -11.72 18.15
CA CYS A 217 26.02 -12.76 18.94
C CYS A 217 25.26 -13.64 17.96
N GLU A 218 25.27 -14.95 18.21
CA GLU A 218 24.49 -15.89 17.40
C GLU A 218 23.00 -15.59 17.58
N VAL A 219 22.25 -15.64 16.48
CA VAL A 219 20.80 -15.45 16.48
C VAL A 219 20.11 -16.60 15.77
N GLY A 220 18.93 -16.98 16.27
CA GLY A 220 18.13 -18.05 15.72
C GLY A 220 16.66 -17.95 16.15
N GLY A 221 15.85 -18.90 15.71
CA GLY A 221 14.44 -18.99 16.09
C GLY A 221 13.61 -17.75 15.72
N ALA A 222 13.94 -17.07 14.60
CA ALA A 222 13.20 -15.91 14.14
C ALA A 222 11.75 -16.28 13.78
N THR A 223 10.82 -15.44 14.23
CA THR A 223 9.38 -15.52 13.95
C THR A 223 8.90 -14.14 13.52
N SER A 224 7.62 -13.99 13.21
CA SER A 224 7.05 -12.70 12.85
C SER A 224 7.12 -11.64 13.98
N THR A 225 7.30 -12.05 15.23
CA THR A 225 7.26 -11.14 16.38
C THR A 225 8.48 -11.22 17.29
N GLN A 226 9.31 -12.25 17.16
CA GLN A 226 10.44 -12.50 18.05
C GLN A 226 11.66 -13.08 17.33
N VAL A 227 12.84 -12.85 17.91
CA VAL A 227 14.09 -13.53 17.57
C VAL A 227 14.86 -13.87 18.86
N GLN A 228 15.64 -14.94 18.85
CA GLN A 228 16.45 -15.34 19.98
C GLN A 228 17.92 -15.02 19.72
N ALA A 229 18.62 -14.54 20.75
CA ALA A 229 20.06 -14.34 20.77
C ALA A 229 20.70 -15.29 21.79
N TYR A 230 21.83 -15.89 21.42
CA TYR A 230 22.58 -16.86 22.23
C TYR A 230 23.97 -16.29 22.54
N PRO A 231 24.14 -15.58 23.67
CA PRO A 231 25.43 -14.99 24.01
C PRO A 231 26.39 -16.03 24.61
N ASP A 232 27.61 -16.10 24.09
CA ASP A 232 28.68 -16.98 24.61
C ASP A 232 29.19 -16.54 26.00
N VAL A 233 28.98 -15.27 26.35
CA VAL A 233 29.40 -14.66 27.61
C VAL A 233 28.16 -14.14 28.34
N ALA A 234 28.17 -14.20 29.67
CA ALA A 234 27.08 -13.66 30.47
C ALA A 234 26.88 -12.17 30.19
N LEU A 235 25.62 -11.76 30.01
CA LEU A 235 25.22 -10.37 29.81
C LEU A 235 24.62 -9.82 31.10
N ALA A 236 25.03 -8.61 31.47
CA ALA A 236 24.32 -7.82 32.46
C ALA A 236 23.08 -7.15 31.85
N ALA A 237 22.11 -6.81 32.71
CA ALA A 237 20.97 -6.02 32.29
C ALA A 237 21.44 -4.65 31.75
N GLY A 238 20.97 -4.26 30.58
CA GLY A 238 21.33 -2.98 29.96
C GLY A 238 22.70 -2.94 29.28
N GLU A 239 23.46 -4.04 29.26
CA GLU A 239 24.82 -4.04 28.74
C GLU A 239 24.87 -3.91 27.20
N ILE A 240 24.00 -4.65 26.52
CA ILE A 240 23.93 -4.73 25.07
C ILE A 240 22.58 -4.22 24.59
N GLU A 241 22.56 -3.42 23.54
CA GLU A 241 21.37 -3.06 22.78
C GLU A 241 21.30 -3.94 21.53
N ALA A 242 20.17 -4.62 21.35
CA ALA A 242 19.82 -5.30 20.10
C ALA A 242 19.09 -4.30 19.19
N LEU A 243 19.50 -4.25 17.93
CA LEU A 243 18.90 -3.47 16.85
C LEU A 243 18.36 -4.48 15.84
N VAL A 244 17.05 -4.55 15.68
CA VAL A 244 16.38 -5.48 14.76
C VAL A 244 15.72 -4.68 13.65
N GLY A 245 16.12 -4.89 12.41
CA GLY A 245 15.53 -4.26 11.24
C GLY A 245 14.72 -5.24 10.42
N ARG A 246 13.58 -4.82 9.87
CA ARG A 246 12.82 -5.62 8.90
C ARG A 246 13.47 -5.52 7.52
N VAL A 247 13.42 -6.60 6.74
CA VAL A 247 13.85 -6.63 5.34
C VAL A 247 12.62 -6.84 4.46
N ALA A 248 12.51 -6.05 3.38
CA ALA A 248 11.40 -6.14 2.42
C ALA A 248 11.40 -7.47 1.63
#